data_AF-A0A377BH25-F1
#
_entry.id   AF-A0A377BH25-F1
#
_cell.length_a   1.000
_cell.length_b   1.000
_cell.length_c   1.000
_cell.angle_alpha   90.00
_cell.angle_beta   90.00
_cell.angle_gamma   90.00
#
_symmetry.space_group_name_H-M   'P 1'
#
loop_
_entity.id
_entity.type
_entity.pdbx_description
1 polymer ?
#
loop_
_entity_poly.entity_id
_entity_poly.type
_entity_poly.pdbx_seq_one_letter_code
_entity_poly.pdbx_strand_id
1 'polypeptide(L)'
;MERDEDYLRWLDMRLAQFWRVLKPAGSLYLFSGHRLAADIEIMMRERFNVLNHIIWAKPSGRWNGCNKESLRSYFPATERILFAEHYQGPYKPKSDGYAEKGSELKQHVMTPLISYFRDAREALGITSKQIADATGKKNMVSHWFSGSQWQLPNESDYRNLQSLSRR
;
A
#
# COMPACT_ATOMS: atom_id res chain seq x y z
N MET A 1 23.64 -7.78 -15.07
CA MET A 1 23.41 -6.67 -14.13
C MET A 1 22.11 -5.97 -14.45
N GLU A 2 21.97 -5.23 -15.56
CA GLU A 2 20.70 -4.55 -15.91
C GLU A 2 19.47 -5.50 -15.96
N ARG A 3 19.62 -6.67 -16.60
CA ARG A 3 18.56 -7.70 -16.63
C ARG A 3 18.20 -8.31 -15.26
N ASP A 4 19.11 -8.30 -14.31
CA ASP A 4 18.89 -8.93 -13.00
C ASP A 4 18.15 -7.99 -12.07
N GLU A 5 18.54 -6.72 -12.07
CA GLU A 5 17.86 -5.66 -11.35
C GLU A 5 16.44 -5.45 -11.88
N ASP A 6 16.25 -5.47 -13.20
CA ASP A 6 14.92 -5.42 -13.81
C ASP A 6 14.03 -6.60 -13.38
N TYR A 7 14.60 -7.81 -13.32
CA TYR A 7 13.89 -8.98 -12.86
C TYR A 7 13.51 -8.87 -11.38
N LEU A 8 14.44 -8.45 -10.51
CA LEU A 8 14.17 -8.27 -9.08
C LEU A 8 13.12 -7.19 -8.84
N ARG A 9 13.18 -6.07 -9.56
CA ARG A 9 12.17 -5.01 -9.51
C ARG A 9 10.79 -5.50 -9.93
N TRP A 10 10.71 -6.25 -11.03
CA TRP A 10 9.46 -6.86 -11.46
C TRP A 10 8.93 -7.84 -10.40
N LEU A 11 9.80 -8.64 -9.80
CA LEU A 11 9.42 -9.61 -8.78
C LEU A 11 8.94 -8.93 -7.50
N ASP A 12 9.57 -7.85 -7.04
CA ASP A 12 9.10 -7.06 -5.89
C ASP A 12 7.68 -6.53 -6.13
N MET A 13 7.40 -6.01 -7.33
CA MET A 13 6.04 -5.55 -7.68
C MET A 13 5.00 -6.68 -7.55
N ARG A 14 5.37 -7.93 -7.87
CA ARG A 14 4.49 -9.09 -7.70
C ARG A 14 4.35 -9.50 -6.23
N LEU A 15 5.46 -9.50 -5.48
CA LEU A 15 5.48 -9.78 -4.06
C LEU A 15 4.63 -8.78 -3.26
N ALA A 16 4.62 -7.50 -3.65
CA ALA A 16 3.73 -6.49 -3.08
C ALA A 16 2.24 -6.86 -3.25
N GLN A 17 1.86 -7.36 -4.42
CA GLN A 17 0.48 -7.83 -4.66
C GLN A 17 0.16 -9.09 -3.87
N PHE A 18 1.10 -10.03 -3.75
CA PHE A 18 0.92 -11.22 -2.93
C PHE A 18 0.75 -10.85 -1.45
N TRP A 19 1.56 -9.93 -0.93
CA TRP A 19 1.42 -9.42 0.43
C TRP A 19 0.05 -8.77 0.67
N ARG A 20 -0.47 -8.03 -0.33
CA ARG A 20 -1.80 -7.43 -0.25
C ARG A 20 -2.90 -8.48 -0.10
N VAL A 21 -2.89 -9.54 -0.92
CA VAL A 21 -3.98 -10.54 -0.99
C VAL A 21 -3.85 -11.70 -0.01
N LEU A 22 -2.64 -11.99 0.47
CA LEU A 22 -2.37 -13.11 1.36
C LEU A 22 -3.05 -12.87 2.73
N LYS A 23 -3.73 -13.90 3.23
CA LYS A 23 -4.37 -13.87 4.55
C LYS A 23 -3.30 -13.80 5.66
N PRO A 24 -3.63 -13.33 6.88
CA PRO A 24 -2.68 -13.29 7.99
C PRO A 24 -2.06 -14.66 8.36
N ALA A 25 -2.82 -15.75 8.21
CA ALA A 25 -2.32 -17.12 8.39
C ALA A 25 -1.87 -17.79 7.08
N GLY A 26 -1.72 -17.01 6.01
CA GLY A 26 -1.31 -17.49 4.70
C GLY A 26 0.21 -17.57 4.59
N SER A 27 0.67 -18.54 3.79
CA SER A 27 2.07 -18.72 3.43
C SER A 27 2.24 -18.84 1.92
N LEU A 28 3.47 -18.63 1.46
CA LEU A 28 3.84 -18.74 0.05
C LEU A 28 5.15 -19.51 -0.10
N TYR A 29 5.26 -20.20 -1.23
CA TYR A 29 6.48 -20.85 -1.70
C TYR A 29 6.93 -20.18 -2.98
N LEU A 30 8.15 -19.63 -2.99
CA LEU A 30 8.74 -18.98 -4.16
C LEU A 30 9.92 -19.81 -4.66
N PHE A 31 9.76 -20.38 -5.85
CA PHE A 31 10.81 -21.12 -6.53
C PHE A 31 11.78 -20.15 -7.21
N SER A 32 13.07 -20.38 -7.04
CA SER A 32 14.13 -19.59 -7.66
C SER A 32 15.35 -20.44 -8.02
N GLY A 33 16.13 -19.94 -8.98
CA GLY A 33 17.44 -20.49 -9.29
C GLY A 33 18.49 -20.08 -8.24
N HIS A 34 19.55 -20.86 -8.10
CA HIS A 34 20.62 -20.62 -7.13
C HIS A 34 21.28 -19.24 -7.22
N ARG A 35 21.34 -18.65 -8.43
CA ARG A 35 22.09 -17.41 -8.70
C ARG A 35 21.53 -16.17 -8.00
N LEU A 36 20.20 -16.01 -7.95
CA LEU A 36 19.53 -14.83 -7.36
C LEU A 36 18.82 -15.16 -6.05
N ALA A 37 18.99 -16.37 -5.50
CA ALA A 37 18.22 -16.80 -4.35
C ALA A 37 18.46 -15.93 -3.11
N ALA A 38 19.70 -15.47 -2.89
CA ALA A 38 20.04 -14.59 -1.78
C ALA A 38 19.39 -13.20 -1.93
N ASP A 39 19.49 -12.59 -3.11
CA ASP A 39 18.89 -11.27 -3.37
C ASP A 39 17.37 -11.31 -3.21
N ILE A 40 16.74 -12.38 -3.70
CA ILE A 40 15.30 -12.61 -3.55
C ILE A 40 14.92 -12.79 -2.08
N GLU A 41 15.71 -13.54 -1.31
CA GLU A 41 15.46 -13.73 0.11
C GLU A 41 15.53 -12.40 0.88
N ILE A 42 16.56 -11.60 0.63
CA ILE A 42 16.73 -10.27 1.25
C ILE A 42 15.53 -9.38 0.94
N MET A 43 15.15 -9.29 -0.34
CA MET A 43 13.98 -8.53 -0.79
C MET A 43 12.67 -9.05 -0.15
N MET A 44 12.48 -10.36 -0.05
CA MET A 44 11.29 -10.94 0.58
C MET A 44 11.16 -10.57 2.06
N ARG A 45 12.27 -10.45 2.79
CA ARG A 45 12.29 -10.08 4.22
C ARG A 45 11.74 -8.67 4.48
N GLU A 46 11.64 -7.81 3.47
CA GLU A 46 11.01 -6.49 3.61
C GLU A 46 9.48 -6.58 3.83
N ARG A 47 8.84 -7.64 3.33
CA ARG A 47 7.36 -7.79 3.34
C ARG A 47 6.86 -9.02 4.08
N PHE A 48 7.64 -10.09 4.10
CA PHE A 48 7.24 -11.40 4.64
C PHE A 48 8.18 -11.86 5.75
N ASN A 49 7.66 -12.71 6.62
CA ASN A 49 8.49 -13.45 7.55
C ASN A 49 9.01 -14.71 6.83
N VAL A 50 10.26 -14.69 6.37
CA VAL A 50 10.87 -15.84 5.69
C VAL A 50 11.27 -16.88 6.73
N LEU A 51 10.66 -18.06 6.65
CA LEU A 51 10.83 -19.13 7.63
C LEU A 51 11.90 -20.12 7.21
N ASN A 52 11.92 -20.52 5.93
CA ASN A 52 12.85 -21.52 5.44
C ASN A 52 13.39 -21.17 4.05
N HIS A 53 14.67 -21.45 3.85
CA HIS A 53 15.31 -21.49 2.53
C HIS A 53 15.60 -22.96 2.21
N ILE A 54 14.71 -23.58 1.42
CA ILE A 54 14.78 -24.99 1.08
C ILE A 54 15.67 -25.16 -0.15
N ILE A 55 16.63 -26.07 -0.05
CA ILE A 55 17.48 -26.50 -1.17
C ILE A 55 16.96 -27.84 -1.67
N TRP A 56 16.37 -27.84 -2.86
CA TRP A 56 15.85 -29.07 -3.45
C TRP A 56 16.84 -29.65 -4.46
N ALA A 57 17.43 -30.81 -4.13
CA ALA A 57 18.24 -31.58 -5.06
C ALA A 57 17.35 -32.41 -5.97
N LYS A 58 17.48 -32.20 -7.29
CA LYS A 58 16.68 -32.96 -8.26
C LYS A 58 17.16 -34.41 -8.29
N PRO A 59 16.27 -35.40 -8.16
CA PRO A 59 16.66 -36.81 -8.09
C PRO A 59 17.30 -37.31 -9.39
N SER A 60 16.95 -36.71 -10.53
CA SER A 60 17.54 -37.00 -11.83
C SER A 60 17.54 -35.75 -12.71
N GLY A 61 18.36 -35.74 -13.75
CA GLY A 61 18.38 -34.65 -14.71
C GLY A 61 19.59 -34.68 -15.64
N ARG A 62 19.73 -33.62 -16.44
CA ARG A 62 20.80 -33.48 -17.46
C ARG A 62 22.21 -33.56 -16.87
N TRP A 63 22.36 -33.32 -15.58
CA TRP A 63 23.61 -33.42 -14.84
C TRP A 63 24.17 -34.85 -14.76
N ASN A 64 23.34 -35.88 -14.94
CA ASN A 64 23.80 -37.27 -14.99
C ASN A 64 24.78 -37.55 -16.15
N GLY A 65 24.68 -36.77 -17.24
CA GLY A 65 25.58 -36.87 -18.39
C GLY A 65 26.73 -35.86 -18.36
N CYS A 66 26.94 -35.12 -17.27
CA CYS A 66 28.03 -34.14 -17.22
C CYS A 66 29.39 -34.83 -16.99
N ASN A 67 30.42 -34.35 -17.69
CA ASN A 67 31.81 -34.71 -17.41
C ASN A 67 32.27 -33.84 -16.22
N LYS A 68 32.40 -34.45 -15.04
CA LYS A 68 32.64 -33.74 -13.77
C LYS A 68 33.98 -33.02 -13.78
N GLU A 69 34.99 -33.62 -14.41
CA GLU A 69 36.36 -33.14 -14.48
C GLU A 69 36.50 -31.89 -15.36
N SER A 70 35.59 -31.73 -16.34
CA SER A 70 35.55 -30.57 -17.24
C SER A 70 34.86 -29.34 -16.64
N LEU A 71 34.19 -29.47 -15.50
CA LEU A 71 33.39 -28.40 -14.91
C LEU A 71 34.27 -27.40 -14.15
N ARG A 72 33.99 -26.11 -14.34
CA ARG A 72 34.58 -25.01 -13.55
C ARG A 72 33.78 -24.67 -12.29
N SER A 73 32.60 -25.26 -12.14
CA SER A 73 31.72 -25.15 -10.97
C SER A 73 30.78 -26.35 -10.93
N TYR A 74 30.26 -26.67 -9.74
CA TYR A 74 29.27 -27.74 -9.62
C TYR A 74 28.09 -27.51 -10.56
N PHE A 75 27.64 -28.58 -11.22
CA PHE A 75 26.45 -28.52 -12.06
C PHE A 75 25.24 -28.07 -11.20
N PRO A 76 24.42 -27.10 -11.66
CA PRO A 76 23.30 -26.59 -10.89
C PRO A 76 22.11 -27.57 -10.89
N ALA A 77 22.29 -28.72 -10.24
CA ALA A 77 21.28 -29.78 -10.08
C ALA A 77 20.29 -29.50 -8.95
N THR A 78 20.29 -28.27 -8.42
CA THR A 78 19.48 -27.88 -7.26
C THR A 78 18.63 -26.66 -7.58
N GLU A 79 17.43 -26.63 -7.01
CA GLU A 79 16.55 -25.45 -6.97
C GLU A 79 16.54 -24.86 -5.57
N ARG A 80 16.11 -23.60 -5.47
CA ARG A 80 15.88 -22.89 -4.21
C ARG A 80 14.39 -22.62 -4.08
N ILE A 81 13.85 -22.86 -2.89
CA ILE A 81 12.45 -22.60 -2.59
C ILE A 81 12.42 -21.79 -1.29
N LEU A 82 11.98 -20.55 -1.40
CA LEU A 82 11.82 -19.66 -0.25
C LEU A 82 10.40 -19.82 0.29
N PHE A 83 10.30 -20.26 1.54
CA PHE A 83 9.04 -20.41 2.24
C PHE A 83 8.86 -19.27 3.24
N ALA A 84 7.79 -18.52 3.08
CA ALA A 84 7.51 -17.36 3.90
C ALA A 84 6.03 -17.26 4.26
N GLU A 85 5.75 -16.66 5.41
CA GLU A 85 4.41 -16.36 5.87
C GLU A 85 4.13 -14.86 5.86
N HIS A 86 2.84 -14.52 5.96
CA HIS A 86 2.46 -13.13 6.18
C HIS A 86 3.02 -12.64 7.52
N TYR A 87 3.62 -11.45 7.53
CA TYR A 87 4.15 -10.84 8.75
C TYR A 87 3.02 -10.64 9.78
N GLN A 88 3.18 -11.21 10.99
CA GLN A 88 2.22 -11.12 12.10
C GLN A 88 2.55 -10.03 13.13
N GLY A 89 3.63 -9.25 12.92
CA GLY A 89 3.99 -8.15 13.82
C GLY A 89 2.97 -7.00 13.80
N PRO A 90 3.12 -5.97 14.67
CA PRO A 90 2.15 -4.89 14.82
C PRO A 90 1.79 -4.34 13.45
N TYR A 91 0.48 -4.34 13.17
CA TYR A 91 -0.10 -4.00 11.86
C TYR A 91 0.52 -2.72 11.31
N LYS A 92 1.47 -2.84 10.38
CA LYS A 92 1.80 -1.73 9.49
C LYS A 92 0.62 -1.63 8.53
N PRO A 93 -0.13 -0.50 8.50
CA PRO A 93 -1.22 -0.37 7.58
C PRO A 93 -0.71 -0.69 6.18
N LYS A 94 -1.50 -1.48 5.43
CA LYS A 94 -1.29 -1.74 4.01
C LYS A 94 -1.51 -0.42 3.22
N SER A 95 -0.73 0.61 3.51
CA SER A 95 -0.73 1.87 2.79
C SER A 95 0.35 1.76 1.73
N ASP A 96 -0.10 1.57 0.49
CA ASP A 96 0.70 1.80 -0.71
C ASP A 96 0.90 3.31 -1.00
N GLY A 97 0.59 4.18 -0.03
CA GLY A 97 0.59 5.63 -0.19
C GLY A 97 -0.53 6.14 -1.11
N TYR A 98 -1.32 5.27 -1.75
CA TYR A 98 -2.36 5.67 -2.69
C TYR A 98 -3.50 6.41 -1.99
N ALA A 99 -3.90 5.96 -0.80
CA ALA A 99 -4.91 6.65 0.00
C ALA A 99 -4.47 8.05 0.41
N GLU A 100 -3.20 8.22 0.78
CA GLU A 100 -2.61 9.52 1.13
C GLU A 100 -2.52 10.43 -0.09
N LYS A 101 -1.96 9.93 -1.21
CA LYS A 101 -1.90 10.66 -2.48
C LYS A 101 -3.28 11.03 -3.03
N GLY A 102 -4.26 10.14 -2.87
CA GLY A 102 -5.65 10.39 -3.24
C GLY A 102 -6.28 11.49 -2.38
N SER A 103 -5.99 11.52 -1.08
CA SER A 103 -6.43 12.58 -0.18
C SER A 103 -5.79 13.93 -0.52
N GLU A 104 -4.48 13.95 -0.78
CA GLU A 104 -3.75 15.15 -1.22
C GLU A 104 -4.33 15.71 -2.53
N LEU A 105 -4.53 14.85 -3.53
CA LEU A 105 -5.11 15.25 -4.80
C LEU A 105 -6.53 15.79 -4.64
N LYS A 106 -7.37 15.12 -3.83
CA LYS A 106 -8.73 15.58 -3.55
C LYS A 106 -8.74 16.96 -2.89
N GLN A 107 -7.86 17.21 -1.91
CA GLN A 107 -7.72 18.53 -1.29
C GLN A 107 -7.31 19.59 -2.31
N HIS A 108 -6.35 19.28 -3.17
CA HIS A 108 -5.88 20.20 -4.19
C HIS A 108 -6.98 20.58 -5.20
N VAL A 109 -7.68 19.58 -5.76
CA VAL A 109 -8.78 19.80 -6.72
C VAL A 109 -9.95 20.57 -6.08
N MET A 110 -10.25 20.30 -4.80
CA MET A 110 -11.38 20.93 -4.10
C MET A 110 -11.02 22.27 -3.45
N THR A 111 -9.77 22.74 -3.55
CA THR A 111 -9.31 23.99 -2.93
C THR A 111 -10.23 25.19 -3.21
N PRO A 112 -10.75 25.42 -4.44
CA PRO A 112 -11.65 26.55 -4.71
C PRO A 112 -12.99 26.47 -3.95
N LEU A 113 -13.52 25.27 -3.75
CA LEU A 113 -14.74 25.06 -2.97
C LEU A 113 -14.45 25.21 -1.47
N ILE A 114 -13.34 24.67 -1.00
CA ILE A 114 -12.90 24.79 0.40
C ILE A 114 -12.74 26.27 0.77
N SER A 115 -12.07 27.06 -0.07
CA SER A 115 -11.91 28.49 0.15
C SER A 115 -13.26 29.20 0.14
N TYR A 116 -14.14 28.90 -0.81
CA TYR A 116 -15.49 29.48 -0.85
C TYR A 116 -16.25 29.29 0.47
N PHE A 117 -16.29 28.07 1.02
CA PHE A 117 -16.99 27.81 2.29
C PHE A 117 -16.34 28.53 3.47
N ARG A 118 -15.00 28.50 3.55
CA ARG A 118 -14.25 29.16 4.63
C ARG A 118 -14.45 30.67 4.61
N ASP A 119 -14.26 31.28 3.45
CA ASP A 119 -14.29 32.73 3.27
C ASP A 119 -15.73 33.25 3.43
N ALA A 120 -16.73 32.50 2.95
CA ALA A 120 -18.14 32.82 3.19
C ALA A 120 -18.50 32.79 4.68
N ARG A 121 -18.00 31.80 5.43
CA ARG A 121 -18.22 31.73 6.88
C ARG A 121 -17.58 32.89 7.62
N GLU A 122 -16.35 33.26 7.24
CA GLU A 122 -15.62 34.38 7.81
C GLU A 122 -16.34 35.71 7.54
N ALA A 123 -16.76 35.94 6.29
CA ALA A 123 -17.51 37.14 5.90
C ALA A 123 -18.85 37.30 6.65
N LEU A 124 -19.52 36.18 6.97
CA LEU A 124 -20.79 36.18 7.70
C LEU A 124 -20.60 36.20 9.24
N GLY A 125 -19.38 36.05 9.74
CA GLY A 125 -19.09 36.01 11.17
C GLY A 125 -19.76 34.85 11.93
N ILE A 126 -20.13 33.77 11.24
CA ILE A 126 -20.92 32.68 11.84
C ILE A 126 -20.00 31.73 12.62
N THR A 127 -20.35 31.50 13.87
CA THR A 127 -19.61 30.60 14.76
C THR A 127 -19.91 29.13 14.48
N SER A 128 -18.95 28.24 14.78
CA SER A 128 -19.15 26.79 14.66
C SER A 128 -20.36 26.31 15.47
N LYS A 129 -20.66 26.98 16.59
CA LYS A 129 -21.78 26.66 17.48
C LYS A 129 -23.12 26.93 16.79
N GLN A 130 -23.29 28.08 16.16
CA GLN A 130 -24.51 28.42 15.43
C GLN A 130 -24.78 27.46 14.26
N ILE A 131 -23.72 27.04 13.55
CA ILE A 131 -23.83 26.03 12.48
C ILE A 131 -24.25 24.68 13.05
N ALA A 132 -23.65 24.25 14.15
CA ALA A 132 -23.99 22.99 14.79
C ALA A 132 -25.43 22.99 15.34
N ASP A 133 -25.89 24.12 15.87
CA ASP A 133 -27.27 24.27 16.39
C ASP A 133 -28.30 24.24 15.24
N ALA A 134 -27.98 24.82 14.07
CA ALA A 134 -28.88 24.82 12.92
C ALA A 134 -28.91 23.49 12.14
N THR A 135 -27.80 22.74 12.13
CA THR A 135 -27.67 21.48 11.37
C THR A 135 -27.81 20.23 12.24
N GLY A 136 -27.72 20.36 13.57
CA GLY A 136 -27.66 19.24 14.52
C GLY A 136 -26.35 18.45 14.47
N LYS A 137 -25.38 18.82 13.63
CA LYS A 137 -24.17 18.01 13.34
C LYS A 137 -22.88 18.68 13.84
N LYS A 138 -22.67 18.61 15.16
CA LYS A 138 -21.48 19.18 15.83
C LYS A 138 -20.15 18.72 15.23
N ASN A 139 -20.03 17.44 14.90
CA ASN A 139 -18.78 16.86 14.40
C ASN A 139 -18.51 17.17 12.93
N MET A 140 -19.50 17.66 12.17
CA MET A 140 -19.34 17.89 10.72
C MET A 140 -18.90 19.30 10.37
N VAL A 141 -19.04 20.24 11.29
CA VAL A 141 -18.67 21.64 11.07
C VAL A 141 -17.19 21.78 10.73
N SER A 142 -16.30 21.01 11.35
CA SER A 142 -14.87 21.00 10.99
C SER A 142 -14.62 20.53 9.56
N HIS A 143 -15.32 19.50 9.11
CA HIS A 143 -15.13 18.92 7.78
C HIS A 143 -15.70 19.79 6.64
N TRP A 144 -16.68 20.64 6.91
CA TRP A 144 -17.24 21.54 5.88
C TRP A 144 -16.40 22.79 5.66
N PHE A 145 -15.65 23.23 6.68
CA PHE A 145 -14.96 24.52 6.68
C PHE A 145 -13.43 24.43 6.86
N SER A 146 -12.85 23.21 6.94
CA SER A 146 -11.39 23.03 7.03
C SER A 146 -10.86 22.24 5.84
N GLY A 147 -9.60 22.47 5.47
CA GLY A 147 -8.95 21.73 4.38
C GLY A 147 -8.66 20.27 4.73
N SER A 148 -8.51 19.92 6.01
CA SER A 148 -8.28 18.55 6.44
C SER A 148 -9.57 17.75 6.44
N GLN A 149 -9.56 16.57 5.83
CA GLN A 149 -10.74 15.68 5.74
C GLN A 149 -12.00 16.41 5.23
N TRP A 150 -11.84 17.34 4.27
CA TRP A 150 -12.94 18.15 3.79
C TRP A 150 -14.05 17.31 3.13
N GLN A 151 -15.29 17.64 3.44
CA GLN A 151 -16.48 17.03 2.86
C GLN A 151 -17.45 18.12 2.40
N LEU A 152 -18.04 17.92 1.22
CA LEU A 152 -19.11 18.79 0.76
C LEU A 152 -20.37 18.50 1.59
N PRO A 153 -21.02 19.52 2.17
CA PRO A 153 -22.31 19.33 2.83
C PRO A 153 -23.33 18.73 1.86
N ASN A 154 -24.22 17.88 2.37
CA ASN A 154 -25.34 17.41 1.56
C ASN A 154 -26.34 18.55 1.33
N GLU A 155 -27.32 18.33 0.45
CA GLU A 155 -28.28 19.36 0.06
C GLU A 155 -29.05 19.95 1.25
N SER A 156 -29.53 19.11 2.18
CA SER A 156 -30.28 19.58 3.35
C SER A 156 -29.41 20.45 4.27
N ASP A 157 -28.17 20.02 4.52
CA ASP A 157 -27.23 20.77 5.37
C ASP A 157 -26.86 22.10 4.71
N TYR A 158 -26.63 22.09 3.39
CA TYR A 158 -26.32 23.29 2.63
C TYR A 158 -27.48 24.30 2.64
N ARG A 159 -28.73 23.85 2.50
CA ARG A 159 -29.91 24.72 2.64
C ARG A 159 -30.02 25.33 4.04
N ASN A 160 -29.70 24.58 5.08
CA ASN A 160 -29.65 25.09 6.45
C ASN A 160 -28.53 26.13 6.65
N LEU A 161 -27.37 25.94 6.01
CA LEU A 161 -26.30 26.93 5.99
C LEU A 161 -26.72 28.21 5.25
N GLN A 162 -27.44 28.09 4.13
CA GLN A 162 -27.95 29.25 3.39
C GLN A 162 -29.04 30.01 4.13
N SER A 163 -29.88 29.34 4.93
CA SER A 163 -30.90 30.03 5.72
C SER A 163 -30.28 30.84 6.86
N LEU A 164 -29.18 30.33 7.45
CA LEU A 164 -28.36 31.07 8.41
C LEU A 164 -27.72 32.31 7.81
N SER A 165 -27.28 32.27 6.55
CA SER A 165 -26.62 33.40 5.88
C SER A 165 -27.59 34.49 5.38
N ARG A 166 -28.91 34.24 5.43
CA ARG A 166 -29.96 35.18 4.98
C ARG A 166 -30.62 35.94 6.14
N ARG A 167 -30.14 35.75 7.38
CA ARG A 167 -30.54 36.53 8.55
C ARG A 167 -29.62 37.72 8.73
#